data_AF-A0A9Q2FK04-F1
#
_entry.id   AF-A0A9Q2FK04-F1
#
_cell.length_a   1.000
_cell.length_b   1.000
_cell.length_c   1.000
_cell.angle_alpha   90.00
_cell.angle_beta   90.00
_cell.angle_gamma   90.00
#
_symmetry.space_group_name_H-M   'P 1'
#
loop_
_entity.id
_entity.type
_entity.pdbx_description
1 polymer ?
#
loop_
_entity_poly.entity_id
_entity_poly.type
_entity_poly.pdbx_seq_one_letter_code
_entity_poly.pdbx_strand_id
1 'polypeptide(L)'
;MFSETLTKSIQRLTINHLHIVGDIYDRGPYPDKIMDRLMDYHSVDIQWGNHDILWIGAASGDLNCIANVLRICARYDNLDIIEDRYGISLRNLLNFSEKFYGNDECLEFMPKLTNKCKYNRSEVLQIARMHKAIAIIQFKLEKQIVDKHPEFELHSRLLLDKIDFENSKLRLGDKEYDMTSCNFPTVDPLSPYKLIKEEIEVINKLRDLFLCSEKLRKHMDFMVNKGSMYKLYDGDLLLHGCIPVDQEGNFLSMKYGETMYEGRELLDFFDSKLRKAFYSNEKKGDGVFLYLWQGERSSLFGKKDMATFERYFIKEKETHKEVKNPYYKLRNDEVFAKKLLLEFGLDETGHIINGHTPVKAAAGEDPIKANGRVIVIDGGMSKAYSKTTGHGGYTLTYNSCGLQLIKHDLFIDKDNAIVGETDILSTKRIVEHELERKTIAETDIGKELLKQIEILKELLDYYKSGEIMEYKK
;
A
#
# COMPACT_ATOMS: atom_id res chain seq x y z
N MET A 1 -35.87 9.53 6.79
CA MET A 1 -35.23 9.45 8.12
C MET A 1 -35.32 8.03 8.71
N PHE A 2 -36.50 7.47 9.03
CA PHE A 2 -36.60 6.10 9.58
C PHE A 2 -35.98 5.02 8.69
N SER A 3 -36.31 5.00 7.39
CA SER A 3 -35.74 4.01 6.45
C SER A 3 -34.22 4.11 6.33
N GLU A 4 -33.66 5.33 6.34
CA GLU A 4 -32.21 5.53 6.30
C GLU A 4 -31.53 5.03 7.58
N THR A 5 -32.08 5.37 8.75
CA THR A 5 -31.57 4.90 10.04
C THR A 5 -31.67 3.37 10.13
N LEU A 6 -32.78 2.78 9.71
CA LEU A 6 -32.98 1.33 9.70
C LEU A 6 -31.94 0.64 8.81
N THR A 7 -31.73 1.12 7.59
CA THR A 7 -30.74 0.55 6.67
C THR A 7 -29.31 0.67 7.22
N LYS A 8 -28.95 1.81 7.81
CA LYS A 8 -27.64 1.99 8.47
C LYS A 8 -27.48 1.05 9.67
N SER A 9 -28.53 0.87 10.47
CA SER A 9 -28.53 -0.07 11.60
C SER A 9 -28.40 -1.52 11.13
N ILE A 10 -29.12 -1.93 10.08
CA ILE A 10 -29.01 -3.28 9.50
C ILE A 10 -27.59 -3.53 9.01
N GLN A 11 -27.00 -2.60 8.26
CA GLN A 11 -25.61 -2.72 7.80
C GLN A 11 -24.65 -2.90 8.98
N ARG A 12 -24.81 -2.07 10.02
CA ARG A 12 -23.97 -2.12 11.23
C ARG A 12 -24.15 -3.40 12.03
N LEU A 13 -25.34 -3.99 12.06
CA LEU A 13 -25.62 -5.24 12.78
C LEU A 13 -25.23 -6.49 11.98
N THR A 14 -25.17 -6.39 10.65
CA THR A 14 -24.85 -7.53 9.78
C THR A 14 -23.34 -7.78 9.70
N ILE A 15 -22.54 -6.72 9.78
CA ILE A 15 -21.08 -6.80 9.71
C ILE A 15 -20.52 -6.46 11.08
N ASN A 16 -20.06 -7.46 11.83
CA ASN A 16 -19.47 -7.26 13.16
C ASN A 16 -18.09 -6.56 13.11
N HIS A 17 -17.29 -6.89 12.10
CA HIS A 17 -15.95 -6.34 11.92
C HIS A 17 -15.60 -6.30 10.42
N LEU A 18 -14.89 -5.27 10.00
CA LEU A 18 -14.47 -5.07 8.62
C LEU A 18 -12.94 -5.11 8.54
N HIS A 19 -12.40 -6.09 7.82
CA HIS A 19 -10.98 -6.17 7.51
C HIS A 19 -10.71 -5.52 6.15
N ILE A 20 -9.77 -4.56 6.09
CA ILE A 20 -9.30 -3.97 4.83
C ILE A 20 -7.87 -4.43 4.55
N VAL A 21 -7.69 -5.24 3.51
CA VAL A 21 -6.37 -5.79 3.16
C VAL A 21 -5.62 -4.87 2.18
N GLY A 22 -5.41 -3.63 2.63
CA GLY A 22 -4.47 -2.63 2.08
C GLY A 22 -4.83 -1.94 0.78
N ASP A 23 -3.94 -1.03 0.39
CA ASP A 23 -3.94 -0.22 -0.85
C ASP A 23 -5.19 0.65 -1.02
N ILE A 24 -5.61 1.32 0.07
CA ILE A 24 -6.67 2.34 0.02
C ILE A 24 -6.24 3.51 -0.86
N TYR A 25 -4.96 3.89 -0.79
CA TYR A 25 -4.37 4.99 -1.57
C TYR A 25 -3.61 4.53 -2.83
N ASP A 26 -4.03 3.42 -3.45
CA ASP A 26 -3.54 3.07 -4.81
C ASP A 26 -4.10 4.07 -5.85
N ARG A 27 -4.35 3.65 -7.09
CA ARG A 27 -4.65 4.54 -8.21
C ARG A 27 -6.11 5.00 -8.29
N GLY A 28 -6.87 4.88 -7.21
CA GLY A 28 -8.27 5.29 -7.16
C GLY A 28 -8.43 6.81 -6.99
N PRO A 29 -9.52 7.42 -7.52
CA PRO A 29 -9.71 8.87 -7.48
C PRO A 29 -10.24 9.43 -6.16
N TYR A 30 -10.75 8.58 -5.24
CA TYR A 30 -11.46 9.03 -4.03
C TYR A 30 -11.03 8.31 -2.73
N PRO A 31 -9.72 8.20 -2.44
CA PRO A 31 -9.27 7.59 -1.18
C PRO A 31 -9.74 8.38 0.04
N ASP A 32 -9.91 9.71 -0.09
CA ASP A 32 -10.40 10.57 0.99
C ASP A 32 -11.80 10.18 1.46
N LYS A 33 -12.70 9.85 0.53
CA LYS A 33 -14.06 9.40 0.85
C LYS A 33 -14.08 8.01 1.49
N ILE A 34 -13.15 7.13 1.07
CA ILE A 34 -12.99 5.81 1.69
C ILE A 34 -12.58 6.01 3.15
N MET A 35 -11.59 6.85 3.41
CA MET A 35 -11.14 7.14 4.78
C MET A 35 -12.22 7.78 5.64
N ASP A 36 -12.93 8.80 5.13
CA ASP A 36 -14.07 9.41 5.83
C ASP A 36 -15.11 8.33 6.21
N ARG A 37 -15.41 7.40 5.30
CA ARG A 37 -16.35 6.30 5.56
C ARG A 37 -15.84 5.28 6.58
N LEU A 38 -14.56 4.93 6.53
CA LEU A 38 -13.95 3.96 7.46
C LEU A 38 -13.83 4.53 8.87
N MET A 39 -13.54 5.82 9.01
CA MET A 39 -13.45 6.51 10.29
C MET A 39 -14.80 6.58 11.02
N ASP A 40 -15.89 6.69 10.27
CA ASP A 40 -17.25 6.64 10.80
C ASP A 40 -17.75 5.20 11.03
N TYR A 41 -16.98 4.19 10.61
CA TYR A 41 -17.34 2.79 10.77
C TYR A 41 -17.05 2.29 12.18
N HIS A 42 -17.89 1.37 12.65
CA HIS A 42 -17.90 0.98 14.06
C HIS A 42 -16.76 0.05 14.47
N SER A 43 -16.27 -0.78 13.55
CA SER A 43 -15.30 -1.84 13.85
C SER A 43 -14.53 -2.18 12.57
N VAL A 44 -13.27 -1.77 12.51
CA VAL A 44 -12.41 -1.91 11.33
C VAL A 44 -10.94 -2.01 11.72
N ASP A 45 -10.20 -2.82 10.98
CA ASP A 45 -8.74 -2.86 10.95
C ASP A 45 -8.23 -2.85 9.49
N ILE A 46 -6.94 -2.50 9.32
CA ILE A 46 -6.32 -2.30 8.00
C ILE A 46 -4.97 -3.03 7.95
N GLN A 47 -4.74 -3.89 6.97
CA GLN A 47 -3.39 -4.37 6.69
C GLN A 47 -2.74 -3.41 5.70
N TRP A 48 -1.66 -2.74 6.08
CA TRP A 48 -1.11 -1.66 5.25
C TRP A 48 -0.64 -2.16 3.89
N GLY A 49 -0.97 -1.42 2.83
CA GLY A 49 -0.41 -1.60 1.50
C GLY A 49 0.84 -0.76 1.24
N ASN A 50 1.59 -1.10 0.20
CA ASN A 50 2.79 -0.33 -0.16
C ASN A 50 2.43 1.10 -0.57
N HIS A 51 1.27 1.30 -1.19
CA HIS A 51 0.79 2.65 -1.52
C HIS A 51 0.42 3.42 -0.25
N ASP A 52 -0.23 2.78 0.72
CA ASP A 52 -0.62 3.40 1.99
C ASP A 52 0.59 3.94 2.75
N ILE A 53 1.69 3.16 2.80
CA ILE A 53 2.92 3.56 3.48
C ILE A 53 3.56 4.83 2.90
N LEU A 54 3.46 5.05 1.59
CA LEU A 54 3.93 6.30 0.98
C LEU A 54 3.12 7.50 1.47
N TRP A 55 1.80 7.36 1.61
CA TRP A 55 0.96 8.45 2.11
C TRP A 55 1.18 8.71 3.60
N ILE A 56 1.36 7.66 4.39
CA ILE A 56 1.75 7.76 5.81
C ILE A 56 3.07 8.53 5.94
N GLY A 57 4.10 8.13 5.17
CA GLY A 57 5.39 8.80 5.16
C GLY A 57 5.32 10.26 4.69
N ALA A 58 4.53 10.54 3.65
CA ALA A 58 4.35 11.90 3.15
C ALA A 58 3.69 12.82 4.20
N ALA A 59 2.68 12.32 4.93
CA ALA A 59 2.05 13.05 6.02
C ALA A 59 2.96 13.22 7.26
N SER A 60 3.99 12.38 7.41
CA SER A 60 5.06 12.58 8.40
C SER A 60 6.13 13.58 7.96
N GLY A 61 6.08 14.08 6.72
CA GLY A 61 7.06 15.00 6.17
C GLY A 61 8.28 14.34 5.53
N ASP A 62 8.22 13.03 5.23
CA ASP A 62 9.29 12.34 4.52
C ASP A 62 9.36 12.82 3.05
N LEU A 63 10.52 13.38 2.68
CA LEU A 63 10.70 14.00 1.36
C LEU A 63 10.62 12.99 0.21
N ASN A 64 11.12 11.77 0.41
CA ASN A 64 11.07 10.71 -0.61
C ASN A 64 9.64 10.27 -0.85
N CYS A 65 8.85 10.13 0.22
CA CYS A 65 7.44 9.78 0.14
C CYS A 65 6.62 10.88 -0.53
N ILE A 66 6.83 12.16 -0.18
CA ILE A 66 6.19 13.30 -0.84
C ILE A 66 6.46 13.27 -2.34
N ALA A 67 7.73 13.11 -2.74
CA ALA A 67 8.09 13.06 -4.15
C ALA A 67 7.45 11.85 -4.87
N ASN A 68 7.45 10.67 -4.24
CA ASN A 68 6.81 9.47 -4.79
C ASN A 68 5.28 9.62 -4.93
N VAL A 69 4.59 10.14 -3.91
CA VAL A 69 3.13 10.39 -3.93
C VAL A 69 2.79 11.32 -5.09
N LEU A 70 3.47 12.47 -5.20
CA LEU A 70 3.24 13.43 -6.26
C LEU A 70 3.55 12.85 -7.65
N ARG A 71 4.64 12.09 -7.80
CA ARG A 71 4.98 11.39 -9.05
C ARG A 71 3.87 10.41 -9.46
N ILE A 72 3.40 9.59 -8.53
CA ILE A 72 2.34 8.61 -8.79
C ILE A 72 1.03 9.31 -9.13
N CYS A 73 0.64 10.34 -8.37
CA CYS A 73 -0.57 11.12 -8.63
C CYS A 73 -0.51 11.82 -9.99
N ALA A 74 0.62 12.42 -10.36
CA ALA A 74 0.80 13.03 -11.68
C ALA A 74 0.71 11.99 -12.81
N ARG A 75 1.25 10.79 -12.60
CA ARG A 75 1.21 9.71 -13.60
C ARG A 75 -0.20 9.18 -13.85
N TYR A 76 -1.05 9.10 -12.82
CA TYR A 76 -2.35 8.45 -12.88
C TYR A 76 -3.54 9.40 -12.78
N ASP A 77 -3.35 10.68 -13.07
CA ASP A 77 -4.43 11.68 -13.12
C ASP A 77 -5.15 11.88 -11.77
N ASN A 78 -4.37 11.92 -10.69
CA ASN A 78 -4.84 11.96 -9.30
C ASN A 78 -4.27 13.16 -8.51
N LEU A 79 -3.82 14.22 -9.19
CA LEU A 79 -3.30 15.43 -8.52
C LEU A 79 -4.40 16.25 -7.83
N ASP A 80 -5.66 16.09 -8.25
CA ASP A 80 -6.83 16.66 -7.59
C ASP A 80 -7.01 16.12 -6.16
N ILE A 81 -6.57 14.90 -5.86
CA ILE A 81 -6.51 14.39 -4.48
C ILE A 81 -5.64 15.30 -3.60
N ILE A 82 -4.51 15.76 -4.14
CA ILE A 82 -3.54 16.58 -3.41
C ILE A 82 -4.10 18.00 -3.21
N GLU A 83 -4.57 18.63 -4.28
CA GLU A 83 -5.01 20.03 -4.25
C GLU A 83 -6.42 20.19 -3.65
N ASP A 84 -7.41 19.47 -4.18
CA ASP A 84 -8.82 19.70 -3.85
C ASP A 84 -9.25 18.99 -2.57
N ARG A 85 -8.70 17.80 -2.28
CA ARG A 85 -9.12 16.99 -1.12
C ARG A 85 -8.29 17.26 0.11
N TYR A 86 -6.98 17.43 -0.06
CA TYR A 86 -6.06 17.66 1.05
C TYR A 86 -5.57 19.10 1.17
N GLY A 87 -5.95 19.99 0.24
CA GLY A 87 -5.64 21.42 0.34
C GLY A 87 -4.15 21.75 0.16
N ILE A 88 -3.39 20.87 -0.48
CA ILE A 88 -1.93 21.01 -0.66
C ILE A 88 -1.67 21.65 -2.01
N SER A 89 -1.28 22.92 -2.02
CA SER A 89 -1.03 23.66 -3.26
C SER A 89 0.20 23.17 -4.03
N LEU A 90 0.05 22.89 -5.32
CA LEU A 90 1.15 22.48 -6.21
C LEU A 90 1.80 23.64 -6.96
N ARG A 91 1.39 24.89 -6.70
CA ARG A 91 1.83 26.08 -7.43
C ARG A 91 3.35 26.22 -7.53
N ASN A 92 4.08 25.93 -6.43
CA ASN A 92 5.54 26.03 -6.44
C ASN A 92 6.19 24.97 -7.33
N LEU A 93 5.65 23.75 -7.33
CA LEU A 93 6.10 22.68 -8.22
C LEU A 93 5.79 23.01 -9.68
N LEU A 94 4.59 23.56 -9.96
CA LEU A 94 4.21 24.02 -11.29
C LEU A 94 5.19 25.09 -11.80
N ASN A 95 5.39 26.17 -11.04
CA ASN A 95 6.29 27.26 -11.41
C ASN A 95 7.73 26.76 -11.64
N PHE A 96 8.21 25.86 -10.77
CA PHE A 96 9.53 25.23 -10.94
C PHE A 96 9.59 24.41 -12.23
N SER A 97 8.57 23.59 -12.50
CA SER A 97 8.52 22.74 -13.68
C SER A 97 8.46 23.56 -14.97
N GLU A 98 7.74 24.69 -14.99
CA GLU A 98 7.72 25.60 -16.13
C GLU A 98 9.06 26.32 -16.33
N LYS A 99 9.72 26.73 -15.23
CA LYS A 99 11.05 27.38 -15.30
C LYS A 99 12.10 26.47 -15.93
N PHE A 100 12.17 25.20 -15.52
CA PHE A 100 13.25 24.29 -15.93
C PHE A 100 12.88 23.38 -17.10
N TYR A 101 11.61 22.98 -17.21
CA TYR A 101 11.11 22.03 -18.20
C TYR A 101 10.07 22.65 -19.15
N GLY A 102 9.86 23.97 -19.14
CA GLY A 102 8.85 24.65 -19.97
C GLY A 102 9.08 24.53 -21.49
N ASN A 103 10.31 24.24 -21.92
CA ASN A 103 10.65 23.99 -23.32
C ASN A 103 10.65 22.48 -23.68
N ASP A 104 10.34 21.61 -22.72
CA ASP A 104 10.26 20.17 -22.90
C ASP A 104 8.79 19.75 -23.11
N GLU A 105 8.57 18.83 -24.06
CA GLU A 105 7.26 18.22 -24.28
C GLU A 105 7.00 17.08 -23.28
N CYS A 106 8.03 16.56 -22.59
CA CYS A 106 7.94 15.56 -21.54
C CYS A 106 7.13 14.32 -21.95
N LEU A 107 7.34 13.81 -23.17
CA LEU A 107 6.55 12.75 -23.78
C LEU A 107 6.52 11.46 -22.93
N GLU A 108 7.62 11.14 -22.25
CA GLU A 108 7.78 9.97 -21.37
C GLU A 108 6.93 10.07 -20.09
N PHE A 109 6.53 11.30 -19.73
CA PHE A 109 5.86 11.65 -18.47
C PHE A 109 4.39 12.02 -18.66
N MET A 110 3.84 11.84 -19.87
CA MET A 110 2.43 12.08 -20.15
C MET A 110 1.52 11.30 -19.19
N PRO A 111 0.51 11.97 -18.58
CA PRO A 111 -0.38 11.32 -17.63
C PRO A 111 -1.24 10.25 -18.31
N LYS A 112 -1.52 9.17 -17.58
CA LYS A 112 -2.46 8.13 -18.00
C LYS A 112 -3.89 8.59 -17.70
N LEU A 113 -4.43 9.42 -18.59
CA LEU A 113 -5.76 10.00 -18.44
C LEU A 113 -6.85 8.95 -18.54
N THR A 114 -7.75 8.93 -17.56
CA THR A 114 -8.96 8.09 -17.60
C THR A 114 -10.07 8.77 -18.41
N ASN A 115 -10.15 10.11 -18.37
CA ASN A 115 -11.07 10.91 -19.16
C ASN A 115 -10.31 11.99 -19.95
N LYS A 116 -10.06 11.74 -21.23
CA LYS A 116 -9.31 12.66 -22.11
C LYS A 116 -10.00 14.01 -22.31
N CYS A 117 -11.31 14.11 -22.08
CA CYS A 117 -12.06 15.35 -22.23
C CYS A 117 -11.97 16.29 -21.01
N LYS A 118 -11.36 15.84 -19.90
CA LYS A 118 -11.22 16.64 -18.66
C LYS A 118 -10.22 17.79 -18.82
N TYR A 119 -9.19 17.61 -19.64
CA TYR A 119 -8.06 18.53 -19.73
C TYR A 119 -7.83 19.04 -21.14
N ASN A 120 -7.44 20.30 -21.25
CA ASN A 120 -6.88 20.84 -22.47
C ASN A 120 -5.40 20.44 -22.63
N ARG A 121 -4.84 20.63 -23.83
CA ARG A 121 -3.44 20.25 -24.12
C ARG A 121 -2.42 20.92 -23.20
N SER A 122 -2.65 22.17 -22.80
CA SER A 122 -1.74 22.91 -21.92
C SER A 122 -1.71 22.31 -20.52
N GLU A 123 -2.86 21.93 -19.97
CA GLU A 123 -2.94 21.30 -18.65
C GLU A 123 -2.23 19.94 -18.64
N VAL A 124 -2.42 19.14 -19.71
CA VAL A 124 -1.72 17.85 -19.85
C VAL A 124 -0.20 18.03 -19.86
N LEU A 125 0.31 19.05 -20.56
CA LEU A 125 1.74 19.37 -20.60
C LEU A 125 2.26 19.83 -19.23
N GLN A 126 1.49 20.67 -18.51
CA GLN A 126 1.84 21.09 -17.15
C GLN A 126 1.97 19.90 -16.20
N ILE A 127 1.02 18.95 -16.26
CA ILE A 127 1.08 17.71 -15.47
C ILE A 127 2.33 16.90 -15.83
N ALA A 128 2.62 16.74 -17.13
CA ALA A 128 3.80 16.00 -17.58
C ALA A 128 5.13 16.65 -17.13
N ARG A 129 5.22 17.98 -17.15
CA ARG A 129 6.38 18.73 -16.66
C ARG A 129 6.55 18.61 -15.15
N MET A 130 5.48 18.76 -14.38
CA MET A 130 5.51 18.53 -12.93
C MET A 130 5.93 17.09 -12.61
N HIS A 131 5.40 16.11 -13.35
CA HIS A 131 5.74 14.70 -13.21
C HIS A 131 7.23 14.45 -13.46
N LYS A 132 7.80 14.98 -14.56
CA LYS A 132 9.24 14.86 -14.84
C LYS A 132 10.08 15.54 -13.75
N ALA A 133 9.74 16.78 -13.40
CA ALA A 133 10.45 17.55 -12.37
C ALA A 133 10.51 16.81 -11.03
N ILE A 134 9.36 16.32 -10.54
CA ILE A 134 9.31 15.62 -9.25
C ILE A 134 9.98 14.24 -9.31
N ALA A 135 9.97 13.56 -10.46
CA ALA A 135 10.69 12.30 -10.63
C ALA A 135 12.21 12.50 -10.52
N ILE A 136 12.77 13.56 -11.10
CA ILE A 136 14.20 13.87 -10.96
C ILE A 136 14.55 14.21 -9.51
N ILE A 137 13.74 15.03 -8.83
CA ILE A 137 13.91 15.33 -7.40
C ILE A 137 13.88 14.03 -6.58
N GLN A 138 12.95 13.12 -6.86
CA GLN A 138 12.85 11.84 -6.19
C GLN A 138 14.13 11.01 -6.34
N PHE A 139 14.64 10.83 -7.57
CA PHE A 139 15.86 10.03 -7.80
C PHE A 139 17.08 10.60 -7.07
N LYS A 140 17.16 11.93 -6.94
CA LYS A 140 18.19 12.61 -6.13
C LYS A 140 18.03 12.38 -4.63
N LEU A 141 16.80 12.40 -4.12
CA LEU A 141 16.48 12.17 -2.71
C LEU A 141 16.74 10.72 -2.28
N GLU A 142 16.51 9.75 -3.17
CA GLU A 142 16.71 8.34 -2.87
C GLU A 142 18.18 8.05 -2.51
N LYS A 143 19.13 8.66 -3.23
CA LYS A 143 20.58 8.57 -2.94
C LYS A 143 20.91 8.88 -1.47
N GLN A 144 20.28 9.91 -0.89
CA GLN A 144 20.56 10.33 0.48
C GLN A 144 20.17 9.25 1.50
N ILE A 145 19.09 8.50 1.23
CA ILE A 145 18.65 7.40 2.08
C ILE A 145 19.54 6.18 1.86
N VAL A 146 19.86 5.85 0.61
CA VAL A 146 20.72 4.70 0.29
C VAL A 146 22.11 4.86 0.90
N ASP A 147 22.69 6.06 0.87
CA ASP A 147 23.99 6.34 1.48
C ASP A 147 23.97 6.29 3.00
N LYS A 148 22.84 6.65 3.61
CA LYS A 148 22.66 6.58 5.05
C LYS A 148 22.40 5.15 5.54
N HIS A 149 21.73 4.34 4.73
CA HIS A 149 21.32 2.97 5.05
C HIS A 149 21.83 1.98 4.00
N PRO A 150 23.14 1.74 3.93
CA PRO A 150 23.71 0.79 2.97
C PRO A 150 23.17 -0.64 3.15
N GLU A 151 22.74 -0.99 4.37
CA GLU A 151 22.07 -2.26 4.71
C GLU A 151 20.76 -2.50 3.94
N PHE A 152 20.18 -1.47 3.32
CA PHE A 152 19.01 -1.62 2.47
C PHE A 152 19.32 -2.22 1.09
N GLU A 153 20.59 -2.30 0.70
CA GLU A 153 21.04 -2.92 -0.56
C GLU A 153 20.44 -2.28 -1.83
N LEU A 154 20.02 -1.02 -1.75
CA LEU A 154 19.36 -0.30 -2.85
C LEU A 154 20.32 0.41 -3.84
N HIS A 155 21.64 0.22 -3.70
CA HIS A 155 22.65 0.88 -4.55
C HIS A 155 22.51 0.55 -6.05
N SER A 156 22.00 -0.64 -6.39
CA SER A 156 21.72 -1.02 -7.78
C SER A 156 20.72 -0.07 -8.45
N ARG A 157 19.82 0.54 -7.66
CA ARG A 157 18.73 1.41 -8.10
C ARG A 157 19.11 2.87 -8.26
N LEU A 158 20.32 3.24 -7.85
CA LEU A 158 20.91 4.53 -8.15
C LEU A 158 21.41 4.49 -9.61
N LEU A 159 20.74 5.23 -10.50
CA LEU A 159 20.98 5.17 -11.95
C LEU A 159 21.44 6.49 -12.59
N LEU A 160 21.33 7.64 -11.90
CA LEU A 160 21.70 8.94 -12.49
C LEU A 160 23.21 9.05 -12.78
N ASP A 161 24.04 8.39 -11.99
CA ASP A 161 25.50 8.29 -12.18
C ASP A 161 25.92 7.26 -13.23
N LYS A 162 24.97 6.50 -13.78
CA LYS A 162 25.20 5.50 -14.84
C LYS A 162 24.81 6.02 -16.22
N ILE A 163 24.41 7.29 -16.30
CA ILE A 163 24.03 7.96 -17.55
C ILE A 163 25.29 8.53 -18.18
N ASP A 164 25.53 8.17 -19.43
CA ASP A 164 26.40 8.89 -20.34
C ASP A 164 25.57 10.00 -21.00
N PHE A 165 25.71 11.22 -20.47
CA PHE A 165 24.97 12.40 -20.95
C PHE A 165 25.42 12.85 -22.34
N GLU A 166 26.65 12.55 -22.76
CA GLU A 166 27.17 12.94 -24.08
C GLU A 166 26.57 12.07 -25.17
N ASN A 167 26.53 10.75 -24.94
CA ASN A 167 26.00 9.78 -25.89
C ASN A 167 24.52 9.46 -25.69
N SER A 168 23.88 10.03 -24.65
CA SER A 168 22.49 9.76 -24.26
C SER A 168 22.22 8.27 -24.03
N LYS A 169 23.11 7.60 -23.29
CA LYS A 169 23.02 6.16 -22.98
C LYS A 169 22.99 5.89 -21.49
N LEU A 170 22.34 4.80 -21.09
CA LEU A 170 22.33 4.31 -19.72
C LEU A 170 23.05 2.97 -19.65
N ARG A 171 23.96 2.83 -18.69
CA ARG A 171 24.61 1.54 -18.38
C ARG A 171 23.83 0.78 -17.30
N LEU A 172 23.38 -0.44 -17.65
CA LEU A 172 22.73 -1.36 -16.72
C LEU A 172 23.53 -2.68 -16.71
N GLY A 173 24.29 -2.90 -15.64
CA GLY A 173 25.26 -4.00 -15.59
C GLY A 173 26.32 -3.83 -16.69
N ASP A 174 26.52 -4.88 -17.48
CA ASP A 174 27.50 -4.89 -18.58
C ASP A 174 26.91 -4.42 -19.92
N LYS A 175 25.65 -3.97 -19.94
CA LYS A 175 24.96 -3.53 -21.17
C LYS A 175 24.71 -2.03 -21.16
N GLU A 176 24.74 -1.43 -22.36
CA GLU A 176 24.38 -0.04 -22.59
C GLU A 176 23.10 0.04 -23.43
N TYR A 177 22.22 0.98 -23.07
CA TYR A 177 20.92 1.18 -23.70
C TYR A 177 20.75 2.65 -24.10
N ASP A 178 20.17 2.89 -25.27
CA ASP A 178 19.85 4.24 -25.73
C ASP A 178 18.68 4.81 -24.91
N MET A 179 18.82 6.04 -24.42
CA MET A 179 17.77 6.71 -23.67
C MET A 179 16.77 7.42 -24.60
N THR A 180 15.49 7.35 -24.28
CA THR A 180 14.42 8.05 -25.01
C THR A 180 14.49 9.56 -24.85
N SER A 181 14.96 10.03 -23.69
CA SER A 181 15.19 11.42 -23.37
C SER A 181 16.38 11.49 -22.40
N CYS A 182 17.34 12.38 -22.69
CA CYS A 182 18.43 12.73 -21.78
C CYS A 182 18.36 14.20 -21.32
N ASN A 183 17.19 14.86 -21.47
CA ASN A 183 17.02 16.24 -21.02
C ASN A 183 16.75 16.32 -19.51
N PHE A 184 17.79 16.64 -18.74
CA PHE A 184 17.76 16.77 -17.28
C PHE A 184 18.40 18.11 -16.83
N PRO A 185 17.72 19.25 -17.04
CA PRO A 185 18.30 20.59 -16.89
C PRO A 185 18.74 20.93 -15.46
N THR A 186 18.32 20.17 -14.45
CA THR A 186 18.72 20.36 -13.06
C THR A 186 19.77 19.36 -12.58
N VAL A 187 20.22 18.44 -13.44
CA VAL A 187 21.21 17.41 -13.10
C VAL A 187 22.59 17.86 -13.58
N ASP A 188 23.54 17.94 -12.66
CA ASP A 188 24.96 18.16 -12.96
C ASP A 188 25.63 16.80 -13.21
N PRO A 189 26.18 16.50 -14.41
CA PRO A 189 26.84 15.23 -14.69
C PRO A 189 27.98 14.89 -13.73
N LEU A 190 28.66 15.88 -13.15
CA LEU A 190 29.74 15.66 -12.17
C LEU A 190 29.21 15.39 -10.75
N SER A 191 27.94 15.69 -10.49
CA SER A 191 27.30 15.51 -9.19
C SER A 191 25.80 15.21 -9.37
N PRO A 192 25.46 14.08 -10.01
CA PRO A 192 24.13 13.85 -10.57
C PRO A 192 23.01 13.79 -9.53
N TYR A 193 23.35 13.43 -8.29
CA TYR A 193 22.41 13.34 -7.17
C TYR A 193 22.27 14.62 -6.35
N LYS A 194 23.05 15.67 -6.64
CA LYS A 194 23.00 16.91 -5.88
C LYS A 194 21.72 17.67 -6.19
N LEU A 195 20.95 17.97 -5.15
CA LEU A 195 19.80 18.87 -5.27
C LEU A 195 20.29 20.30 -5.49
N ILE A 196 19.70 21.01 -6.45
CA ILE A 196 19.92 22.45 -6.62
C ILE A 196 19.09 23.22 -5.58
N LYS A 197 19.42 24.51 -5.38
CA LYS A 197 18.75 25.36 -4.39
C LYS A 197 17.24 25.40 -4.61
N GLU A 198 16.79 25.57 -5.84
CA GLU A 198 15.37 25.62 -6.17
C GLU A 198 14.64 24.28 -5.93
N GLU A 199 15.30 23.13 -6.15
CA GLU A 199 14.72 21.82 -5.82
C GLU A 199 14.53 21.68 -4.30
N ILE A 200 15.52 22.13 -3.51
CA ILE A 200 15.45 22.14 -2.04
C ILE A 200 14.33 23.04 -1.55
N GLU A 201 14.17 24.23 -2.14
CA GLU A 201 13.09 25.16 -1.79
C GLU A 201 11.70 24.56 -2.09
N VAL A 202 11.52 23.98 -3.28
CA VAL A 202 10.26 23.36 -3.70
C VAL A 202 9.91 22.18 -2.79
N ILE A 203 10.83 21.25 -2.55
CA ILE A 203 10.51 20.04 -1.77
C ILE A 203 10.29 20.36 -0.30
N ASN A 204 11.01 21.32 0.29
CA ASN A 204 10.75 21.76 1.66
C ASN A 204 9.41 22.48 1.78
N LYS A 205 9.05 23.31 0.79
CA LYS A 205 7.75 23.97 0.81
C LYS A 205 6.60 22.98 0.67
N LEU A 206 6.75 21.95 -0.18
CA LEU A 206 5.80 20.85 -0.27
C LEU A 206 5.71 20.10 1.07
N ARG A 207 6.84 19.78 1.71
CA ARG A 207 6.83 19.17 3.05
C ARG A 207 6.01 19.97 4.05
N ASP A 208 6.23 21.27 4.12
CA ASP A 208 5.51 22.11 5.07
C ASP A 208 3.99 22.11 4.77
N LEU A 209 3.59 22.10 3.50
CA LEU A 209 2.18 22.00 3.10
C LEU A 209 1.56 20.63 3.46
N PHE A 210 2.28 19.52 3.24
CA PHE A 210 1.82 18.18 3.64
C PHE A 210 1.64 18.10 5.18
N LEU A 211 2.58 18.64 5.94
CA LEU A 211 2.52 18.67 7.41
C LEU A 211 1.36 19.53 7.94
N CYS A 212 0.97 20.58 7.21
CA CYS A 212 -0.14 21.47 7.57
C CYS A 212 -1.52 20.95 7.14
N SER A 213 -1.61 19.86 6.37
CA SER A 213 -2.90 19.32 5.93
C SER A 213 -3.59 18.56 7.07
N GLU A 214 -4.54 19.23 7.75
CA GLU A 214 -5.29 18.65 8.87
C GLU A 214 -6.08 17.40 8.47
N LYS A 215 -6.76 17.43 7.31
CA LYS A 215 -7.54 16.29 6.82
C LYS A 215 -6.64 15.08 6.54
N LEU A 216 -5.52 15.29 5.84
CA LEU A 216 -4.56 14.23 5.57
C LEU A 216 -3.98 13.66 6.87
N ARG A 217 -3.61 14.54 7.81
CA ARG A 217 -3.09 14.12 9.11
C ARG A 217 -4.08 13.23 9.85
N LYS A 218 -5.35 13.65 9.93
CA LYS A 218 -6.43 12.89 10.58
C LYS A 218 -6.63 11.51 9.93
N HIS A 219 -6.60 11.45 8.60
CA HIS A 219 -6.71 10.18 7.86
C HIS A 219 -5.52 9.26 8.15
N MET A 220 -4.30 9.78 8.13
CA MET A 220 -3.10 8.97 8.36
C MET A 220 -2.98 8.53 9.83
N ASP A 221 -3.38 9.38 10.78
CA ASP A 221 -3.47 8.99 12.20
C ASP A 221 -4.44 7.82 12.37
N PHE A 222 -5.62 7.85 11.72
CA PHE A 222 -6.55 6.72 11.73
C PHE A 222 -5.93 5.47 11.08
N MET A 223 -5.30 5.61 9.92
CA MET A 223 -4.67 4.51 9.19
C MET A 223 -3.56 3.82 9.99
N VAL A 224 -2.73 4.60 10.70
CA VAL A 224 -1.69 4.04 11.58
C VAL A 224 -2.32 3.40 12.81
N ASN A 225 -3.35 4.00 13.42
CA ASN A 225 -3.97 3.46 14.63
C ASN A 225 -4.81 2.20 14.41
N LYS A 226 -5.48 2.10 13.27
CA LYS A 226 -6.30 0.94 12.91
C LYS A 226 -5.56 -0.06 12.03
N GLY A 227 -4.38 0.28 11.55
CA GLY A 227 -3.63 -0.60 10.67
C GLY A 227 -2.43 -1.27 11.29
N SER A 228 -1.92 -2.27 10.60
CA SER A 228 -0.72 -3.05 10.95
C SER A 228 -0.11 -3.72 9.72
N MET A 229 1.12 -4.23 9.83
CA MET A 229 1.76 -4.99 8.74
C MET A 229 1.03 -6.29 8.40
N TYR A 230 0.42 -6.92 9.41
CA TYR A 230 -0.40 -8.12 9.30
C TYR A 230 -1.41 -8.16 10.45
N LYS A 231 -2.39 -9.04 10.39
CA LYS A 231 -3.35 -9.28 11.48
C LYS A 231 -3.59 -10.77 11.64
N LEU A 232 -3.60 -11.23 12.90
CA LEU A 232 -4.12 -12.54 13.28
C LEU A 232 -5.57 -12.34 13.74
N TYR A 233 -6.49 -13.13 13.23
CA TYR A 233 -7.90 -13.02 13.58
C TYR A 233 -8.62 -14.36 13.41
N ASP A 234 -9.18 -14.88 14.51
CA ASP A 234 -10.00 -16.09 14.57
C ASP A 234 -9.35 -17.38 14.01
N GLY A 235 -8.01 -17.43 13.99
CA GLY A 235 -7.21 -18.53 13.46
C GLY A 235 -6.60 -18.26 12.07
N ASP A 236 -6.88 -17.10 11.49
CA ASP A 236 -6.42 -16.72 10.16
C ASP A 236 -5.33 -15.63 10.19
N LEU A 237 -4.48 -15.64 9.16
CA LEU A 237 -3.46 -14.63 8.90
C LEU A 237 -3.89 -13.72 7.75
N LEU A 238 -4.05 -12.43 8.03
CA LEU A 238 -4.35 -11.40 7.04
C LEU A 238 -3.07 -10.61 6.74
N LEU A 239 -2.69 -10.53 5.45
CA LEU A 239 -1.53 -9.76 5.02
C LEU A 239 -1.73 -9.19 3.61
N HIS A 240 -1.26 -7.95 3.38
CA HIS A 240 -1.42 -7.31 2.09
C HIS A 240 -0.47 -7.86 1.03
N GLY A 241 0.85 -7.71 1.20
CA GLY A 241 1.85 -8.06 0.18
C GLY A 241 2.29 -9.52 0.22
N CYS A 242 3.50 -9.78 0.69
CA CYS A 242 4.10 -11.10 0.78
C CYS A 242 4.96 -11.25 2.03
N ILE A 243 5.43 -12.46 2.31
CA ILE A 243 6.53 -12.69 3.26
C ILE A 243 7.80 -12.98 2.46
N PRO A 244 8.91 -12.25 2.70
CA PRO A 244 10.16 -12.46 1.97
C PRO A 244 10.71 -13.87 2.18
N VAL A 245 10.78 -14.66 1.10
CA VAL A 245 11.32 -16.03 1.11
C VAL A 245 12.23 -16.32 -0.07
N ASP A 246 13.08 -17.32 0.06
CA ASP A 246 13.87 -17.91 -1.03
C ASP A 246 13.04 -18.90 -1.89
N GLN A 247 13.68 -19.58 -2.85
CA GLN A 247 12.98 -20.52 -3.74
C GLN A 247 12.49 -21.79 -3.01
N GLU A 248 13.16 -22.12 -1.91
CA GLU A 248 12.91 -23.27 -1.05
C GLU A 248 11.86 -22.96 0.04
N GLY A 249 11.46 -21.70 0.18
CA GLY A 249 10.49 -21.24 1.16
C GLY A 249 11.08 -20.98 2.55
N ASN A 250 12.38 -20.77 2.67
CA ASN A 250 13.01 -20.26 3.89
C ASN A 250 12.85 -18.74 3.95
N PHE A 251 12.66 -18.22 5.15
CA PHE A 251 12.50 -16.79 5.37
C PHE A 251 13.81 -16.07 5.09
N LEU A 252 13.73 -14.98 4.31
CA LEU A 252 14.89 -14.14 4.06
C LEU A 252 15.11 -13.23 5.25
N SER A 253 16.33 -13.22 5.77
CA SER A 253 16.73 -12.34 6.85
C SER A 253 17.27 -11.01 6.34
N MET A 254 16.97 -9.94 7.07
CA MET A 254 17.47 -8.59 6.85
C MET A 254 18.26 -8.15 8.08
N LYS A 255 19.48 -7.64 7.85
CA LYS A 255 20.25 -6.99 8.90
C LYS A 255 19.81 -5.54 9.08
N TYR A 256 19.57 -5.14 10.32
CA TYR A 256 19.40 -3.73 10.66
C TYR A 256 20.12 -3.41 11.97
N GLY A 257 21.16 -2.57 11.90
CA GLY A 257 22.09 -2.39 13.02
C GLY A 257 22.83 -3.69 13.33
N GLU A 258 22.73 -4.16 14.58
CA GLU A 258 23.37 -5.39 15.04
C GLU A 258 22.42 -6.61 15.04
N THR A 259 21.14 -6.40 14.71
CA THR A 259 20.10 -7.43 14.77
C THR A 259 19.75 -7.94 13.37
N MET A 260 19.50 -9.24 13.28
CA MET A 260 18.95 -9.90 12.09
C MET A 260 17.46 -10.14 12.32
N TYR A 261 16.63 -9.78 11.36
CA TYR A 261 15.18 -9.96 11.42
C TYR A 261 14.73 -10.83 10.24
N GLU A 262 13.87 -11.82 10.50
CA GLU A 262 13.26 -12.68 9.47
C GLU A 262 11.83 -13.05 9.84
N GLY A 263 11.09 -13.64 8.90
CA GLY A 263 9.75 -14.18 9.14
C GLY A 263 8.81 -13.15 9.78
N ARG A 264 8.13 -13.54 10.85
CA ARG A 264 7.22 -12.67 11.61
C ARG A 264 7.96 -11.51 12.26
N GLU A 265 9.15 -11.74 12.82
CA GLU A 265 9.92 -10.72 13.54
C GLU A 265 10.28 -9.53 12.64
N LEU A 266 10.53 -9.79 11.36
CA LEU A 266 10.77 -8.74 10.36
C LEU A 266 9.56 -7.81 10.17
N LEU A 267 8.35 -8.37 10.15
CA LEU A 267 7.13 -7.57 10.03
C LEU A 267 6.86 -6.78 11.32
N ASP A 268 7.06 -7.40 12.49
CA ASP A 268 6.94 -6.73 13.79
C ASP A 268 7.94 -5.57 13.93
N PHE A 269 9.17 -5.77 13.43
CA PHE A 269 10.19 -4.72 13.34
C PHE A 269 9.71 -3.55 12.48
N PHE A 270 9.23 -3.81 11.24
CA PHE A 270 8.75 -2.75 10.37
C PHE A 270 7.54 -2.02 10.93
N ASP A 271 6.60 -2.73 11.55
CA ASP A 271 5.42 -2.14 12.18
C ASP A 271 5.83 -1.14 13.28
N SER A 272 6.69 -1.60 14.20
CA SER A 272 7.24 -0.77 15.29
C SER A 272 8.03 0.44 14.76
N LYS A 273 8.91 0.20 13.76
CA LYS A 273 9.75 1.24 13.16
C LYS A 273 8.91 2.31 12.48
N LEU A 274 7.87 1.90 11.74
CA LEU A 274 6.96 2.80 11.05
C LEU A 274 6.15 3.65 12.03
N ARG A 275 5.59 3.05 13.08
CA ARG A 275 4.87 3.80 14.12
C ARG A 275 5.78 4.82 14.81
N LYS A 276 7.00 4.43 15.15
CA LYS A 276 8.00 5.34 15.72
C LYS A 276 8.29 6.49 14.77
N ALA A 277 8.54 6.20 13.49
CA ALA A 277 8.75 7.22 12.47
C ALA A 277 7.57 8.20 12.37
N PHE A 278 6.34 7.69 12.34
CA PHE A 278 5.13 8.49 12.17
C PHE A 278 4.81 9.41 13.37
N TYR A 279 5.03 8.92 14.60
CA TYR A 279 4.75 9.68 15.83
C TYR A 279 5.96 10.47 16.36
N SER A 280 7.16 10.23 15.85
CA SER A 280 8.35 10.98 16.26
C SER A 280 8.29 12.46 15.86
N ASN A 281 8.77 13.32 16.75
CA ASN A 281 8.95 14.74 16.45
C ASN A 281 10.08 15.01 15.46
N GLU A 282 10.98 14.05 15.24
CA GLU A 282 12.10 14.19 14.31
C GLU A 282 11.67 14.11 12.83
N LYS A 283 10.41 13.71 12.55
CA LYS A 283 9.75 13.80 11.23
C LYS A 283 10.59 13.31 10.05
N LYS A 284 11.45 12.31 10.30
CA LYS A 284 12.33 11.69 9.32
C LYS A 284 12.18 10.19 9.51
N GLY A 285 11.48 9.52 8.60
CA GLY A 285 11.22 8.08 8.71
C GLY A 285 12.46 7.19 8.59
N ASP A 286 13.67 7.75 8.63
CA ASP A 286 14.94 7.03 8.58
C ASP A 286 15.00 6.00 7.44
N GLY A 287 14.41 6.35 6.31
CA GLY A 287 14.31 5.49 5.13
C GLY A 287 13.32 4.32 5.21
N VAL A 288 12.64 4.07 6.34
CA VAL A 288 11.73 2.92 6.49
C VAL A 288 10.59 2.92 5.47
N PHE A 289 9.99 4.08 5.21
CA PHE A 289 8.89 4.20 4.24
C PHE A 289 9.38 3.91 2.81
N LEU A 290 10.57 4.40 2.46
CA LEU A 290 11.20 4.11 1.18
C LEU A 290 11.53 2.62 1.06
N TYR A 291 12.07 2.03 2.12
CA TYR A 291 12.40 0.61 2.13
C TYR A 291 11.16 -0.27 1.96
N LEU A 292 10.09 0.02 2.70
CA LEU A 292 8.83 -0.71 2.55
C LEU A 292 8.22 -0.56 1.14
N TRP A 293 8.48 0.56 0.48
CA TRP A 293 8.02 0.81 -0.89
C TRP A 293 8.80 0.03 -1.97
N GLN A 294 10.11 -0.18 -1.81
CA GLN A 294 10.96 -0.72 -2.91
C GLN A 294 12.07 -1.70 -2.52
N GLY A 295 12.22 -2.02 -1.25
CA GLY A 295 13.25 -2.95 -0.76
C GLY A 295 12.93 -4.39 -1.13
N GLU A 296 13.96 -5.15 -1.53
CA GLU A 296 13.82 -6.57 -1.92
C GLU A 296 13.21 -7.43 -0.81
N ARG A 297 13.57 -7.14 0.45
CA ARG A 297 13.05 -7.82 1.65
C ARG A 297 11.84 -7.10 2.27
N SER A 298 11.22 -6.15 1.57
CA SER A 298 9.96 -5.57 2.02
C SER A 298 8.80 -6.54 1.78
N SER A 299 8.01 -6.78 2.84
CA SER A 299 6.77 -7.53 2.76
C SER A 299 5.67 -6.81 1.98
N LEU A 300 5.81 -5.51 1.69
CA LEU A 300 4.79 -4.75 0.94
C LEU A 300 5.15 -4.59 -0.54
N PHE A 301 6.43 -4.69 -0.92
CA PHE A 301 6.86 -4.54 -2.31
C PHE A 301 6.84 -5.86 -3.09
N GLY A 302 7.38 -6.92 -2.49
CA GLY A 302 7.35 -8.29 -3.04
C GLY A 302 8.07 -8.47 -4.38
N LYS A 303 9.04 -7.63 -4.70
CA LYS A 303 9.86 -7.75 -5.90
C LYS A 303 11.30 -7.42 -5.55
N LYS A 304 12.22 -7.84 -6.41
CA LYS A 304 13.64 -7.60 -6.23
C LYS A 304 14.01 -6.13 -6.45
N ASP A 305 13.65 -5.59 -7.61
CA ASP A 305 14.01 -4.24 -8.03
C ASP A 305 12.77 -3.53 -8.59
N MET A 306 12.71 -2.21 -8.40
CA MET A 306 11.69 -1.36 -9.02
C MET A 306 12.23 -0.70 -10.29
N ALA A 307 11.78 -1.16 -11.46
CA ALA A 307 12.26 -0.70 -12.76
C ALA A 307 11.61 0.62 -13.24
N THR A 308 11.32 1.56 -12.33
CA THR A 308 10.57 2.78 -12.66
C THR A 308 11.34 3.70 -13.60
N PHE A 309 12.65 3.85 -13.38
CA PHE A 309 13.52 4.68 -14.21
C PHE A 309 13.59 4.14 -15.65
N GLU A 310 13.83 2.85 -15.78
CA GLU A 310 13.93 2.12 -17.05
C GLU A 310 12.62 2.24 -17.83
N ARG A 311 11.47 2.14 -17.16
CA ARG A 311 10.15 2.33 -17.80
C ARG A 311 9.92 3.74 -18.35
N TYR A 312 10.61 4.76 -17.84
CA TYR A 312 10.51 6.12 -18.38
C TYR A 312 11.47 6.32 -19.54
N PHE A 313 12.70 5.84 -19.41
CA PHE A 313 13.79 6.28 -20.27
C PHE A 313 14.31 5.24 -21.26
N ILE A 314 13.91 3.97 -21.15
CA ILE A 314 14.43 2.87 -21.96
C ILE A 314 13.30 2.16 -22.71
N LYS A 315 13.46 1.92 -24.02
CA LYS A 315 12.41 1.29 -24.86
C LYS A 315 12.36 -0.22 -24.67
N GLU A 316 13.51 -0.83 -24.41
CA GLU A 316 13.73 -2.27 -24.33
C GLU A 316 13.00 -2.86 -23.11
N LYS A 317 11.87 -3.53 -23.37
CA LYS A 317 11.00 -4.09 -22.32
C LYS A 317 11.66 -5.12 -21.40
N GLU A 318 12.80 -5.69 -21.79
CA GLU A 318 13.56 -6.59 -20.93
C GLU A 318 14.07 -5.89 -19.66
N THR A 319 14.40 -4.60 -19.77
CA THR A 319 14.83 -3.75 -18.64
C THR A 319 13.69 -3.40 -17.68
N HIS A 320 12.43 -3.61 -18.09
CA HIS A 320 11.24 -3.30 -17.28
C HIS A 320 10.77 -4.48 -16.43
N LYS A 321 11.45 -5.63 -16.51
CA LYS A 321 11.07 -6.86 -15.81
C LYS A 321 11.46 -6.76 -14.34
N GLU A 322 10.46 -6.76 -13.47
CA GLU A 322 10.65 -6.80 -12.03
C GLU A 322 10.47 -8.25 -11.56
N VAL A 323 11.54 -8.86 -11.06
CA VAL A 323 11.50 -10.24 -10.56
C VAL A 323 10.68 -10.28 -9.28
N LYS A 324 9.63 -11.09 -9.27
CA LYS A 324 8.75 -11.26 -8.11
C LYS A 324 9.43 -12.10 -7.04
N ASN A 325 9.11 -11.81 -5.79
CA ASN A 325 9.51 -12.66 -4.67
C ASN A 325 8.95 -14.09 -4.86
N PRO A 326 9.74 -15.15 -4.55
CA PRO A 326 9.31 -16.55 -4.64
C PRO A 326 8.00 -16.86 -3.90
N TYR A 327 7.64 -16.10 -2.87
CA TYR A 327 6.35 -16.18 -2.17
C TYR A 327 5.16 -16.33 -3.12
N TYR A 328 5.09 -15.55 -4.20
CA TYR A 328 3.93 -15.56 -5.10
C TYR A 328 3.77 -16.88 -5.88
N LYS A 329 4.84 -17.65 -6.00
CA LYS A 329 4.80 -19.02 -6.52
C LYS A 329 4.47 -20.00 -5.41
N LEU A 330 5.17 -19.89 -4.26
CA LEU A 330 5.05 -20.80 -3.12
C LEU A 330 3.70 -20.73 -2.41
N ARG A 331 2.96 -19.61 -2.50
CA ARG A 331 1.59 -19.51 -1.96
C ARG A 331 0.57 -20.45 -2.62
N ASN A 332 0.95 -21.16 -3.68
CA ASN A 332 0.13 -22.23 -4.26
C ASN A 332 0.40 -23.60 -3.62
N ASP A 333 1.44 -23.72 -2.80
CA ASP A 333 1.86 -24.94 -2.11
C ASP A 333 1.26 -25.00 -0.70
N GLU A 334 0.57 -26.09 -0.39
CA GLU A 334 -0.06 -26.33 0.92
C GLU A 334 0.97 -26.48 2.05
N VAL A 335 2.11 -27.13 1.79
CA VAL A 335 3.16 -27.35 2.79
C VAL A 335 3.76 -26.00 3.19
N PHE A 336 4.01 -25.13 2.21
CA PHE A 336 4.49 -23.78 2.48
C PHE A 336 3.46 -22.94 3.24
N ALA A 337 2.18 -23.01 2.86
CA ALA A 337 1.11 -22.29 3.55
C ALA A 337 1.03 -22.69 5.04
N LYS A 338 1.12 -23.98 5.36
CA LYS A 338 1.16 -24.48 6.74
C LYS A 338 2.38 -24.00 7.50
N LYS A 339 3.57 -24.08 6.90
CA LYS A 339 4.82 -23.53 7.47
C LYS A 339 4.65 -22.05 7.83
N LEU A 340 3.99 -21.28 6.95
CA LEU A 340 3.77 -19.87 7.19
C LEU A 340 2.75 -19.61 8.30
N LEU A 341 1.67 -20.38 8.42
CA LEU A 341 0.73 -20.26 9.54
C LEU A 341 1.44 -20.52 10.89
N LEU A 342 2.26 -21.57 10.95
CA LEU A 342 3.05 -21.91 12.14
C LEU A 342 4.03 -20.82 12.55
N GLU A 343 4.71 -20.18 11.58
CA GLU A 343 5.61 -19.03 11.81
C GLU A 343 4.89 -17.88 12.55
N PHE A 344 3.59 -17.71 12.30
CA PHE A 344 2.78 -16.69 12.94
C PHE A 344 2.11 -17.16 14.24
N GLY A 345 2.37 -18.40 14.66
CA GLY A 345 1.78 -19.02 15.85
C GLY A 345 0.32 -19.45 15.67
N LEU A 346 -0.11 -19.68 14.43
CA LEU A 346 -1.43 -20.20 14.09
C LEU A 346 -1.38 -21.71 13.88
N ASP A 347 -2.55 -22.35 13.92
CA ASP A 347 -2.71 -23.75 13.57
C ASP A 347 -2.62 -23.96 12.04
N GLU A 348 -2.15 -25.13 11.60
CA GLU A 348 -2.07 -25.50 10.18
C GLU A 348 -3.45 -25.55 9.49
N THR A 349 -4.53 -25.59 10.28
CA THR A 349 -5.91 -25.54 9.82
C THR A 349 -6.45 -24.14 9.55
N GLY A 350 -5.68 -23.08 9.83
CA GLY A 350 -6.05 -21.71 9.49
C GLY A 350 -5.98 -21.40 7.99
N HIS A 351 -6.29 -20.13 7.66
CA HIS A 351 -6.20 -19.57 6.32
C HIS A 351 -5.29 -18.35 6.26
N ILE A 352 -4.69 -18.13 5.09
CA ILE A 352 -3.93 -16.93 4.76
C ILE A 352 -4.74 -16.11 3.78
N ILE A 353 -5.19 -14.93 4.20
CA ILE A 353 -5.92 -13.98 3.38
C ILE A 353 -4.91 -12.98 2.84
N ASN A 354 -4.69 -13.02 1.53
CA ASN A 354 -3.63 -12.26 0.86
C ASN A 354 -4.17 -11.24 -0.15
N GLY A 355 -3.67 -10.00 -0.07
CA GLY A 355 -4.00 -8.92 -1.01
C GLY A 355 -2.96 -8.70 -2.13
N HIS A 356 -2.77 -7.42 -2.49
CA HIS A 356 -1.74 -6.84 -3.36
C HIS A 356 -1.74 -7.26 -4.84
N THR A 357 -1.81 -8.55 -5.15
CA THR A 357 -1.77 -9.03 -6.53
C THR A 357 -3.18 -9.23 -7.08
N PRO A 358 -3.57 -8.56 -8.19
CA PRO A 358 -4.85 -8.81 -8.82
C PRO A 358 -4.90 -10.25 -9.36
N VAL A 359 -6.01 -10.92 -9.11
CA VAL A 359 -6.31 -12.27 -9.59
C VAL A 359 -6.66 -12.19 -11.06
N LYS A 360 -5.89 -12.89 -11.90
CA LYS A 360 -6.15 -12.94 -13.34
C LYS A 360 -7.18 -14.00 -13.66
N ALA A 361 -8.41 -13.84 -13.16
CA ALA A 361 -9.47 -14.82 -13.35
C ALA A 361 -9.77 -15.07 -14.85
N ALA A 362 -9.67 -14.03 -15.69
CA ALA A 362 -9.80 -14.15 -17.14
C ALA A 362 -8.72 -15.04 -17.79
N ALA A 363 -7.56 -15.20 -17.14
CA ALA A 363 -6.48 -16.09 -17.56
C ALA A 363 -6.51 -17.46 -16.85
N GLY A 364 -7.60 -17.77 -16.12
CA GLY A 364 -7.79 -19.03 -15.41
C GLY A 364 -7.11 -19.11 -14.04
N GLU A 365 -6.64 -18.00 -13.47
CA GLU A 365 -6.09 -18.00 -12.11
C GLU A 365 -7.20 -18.19 -11.07
N ASP A 366 -7.04 -19.20 -10.20
CA ASP A 366 -7.94 -19.42 -9.06
C ASP A 366 -7.52 -18.51 -7.87
N PRO A 367 -8.44 -17.71 -7.30
CA PRO A 367 -8.20 -16.97 -6.05
C PRO A 367 -7.99 -17.89 -4.84
N ILE A 368 -8.53 -19.12 -4.86
CA ILE A 368 -8.32 -20.13 -3.82
C ILE A 368 -7.12 -20.99 -4.23
N LYS A 369 -6.11 -21.01 -3.37
CA LYS A 369 -4.80 -21.62 -3.63
C LYS A 369 -4.43 -22.56 -2.49
N ALA A 370 -3.38 -23.36 -2.67
CA ALA A 370 -2.82 -24.22 -1.63
C ALA A 370 -3.90 -25.09 -0.96
N ASN A 371 -4.76 -25.72 -1.77
CA ASN A 371 -5.85 -26.59 -1.31
C ASN A 371 -6.81 -25.92 -0.32
N GLY A 372 -7.12 -24.64 -0.54
CA GLY A 372 -8.02 -23.86 0.32
C GLY A 372 -7.30 -22.95 1.31
N ARG A 373 -6.03 -23.22 1.63
CA ARG A 373 -5.28 -22.51 2.69
C ARG A 373 -4.96 -21.06 2.39
N VAL A 374 -4.84 -20.68 1.12
CA VAL A 374 -4.53 -19.30 0.73
C VAL A 374 -5.69 -18.75 -0.09
N ILE A 375 -6.24 -17.64 0.36
CA ILE A 375 -7.35 -16.94 -0.29
C ILE A 375 -6.86 -15.57 -0.73
N VAL A 376 -6.78 -15.37 -2.04
CA VAL A 376 -6.39 -14.08 -2.60
C VAL A 376 -7.62 -13.23 -2.86
N ILE A 377 -7.65 -12.04 -2.27
CA ILE A 377 -8.70 -11.04 -2.50
C ILE A 377 -8.12 -9.81 -3.20
N ASP A 378 -8.93 -9.16 -4.05
CA ASP A 378 -8.49 -7.99 -4.80
C ASP A 378 -9.60 -6.93 -4.99
N GLY A 379 -9.15 -5.69 -5.23
CA GLY A 379 -9.97 -4.55 -5.59
C GLY A 379 -10.13 -4.40 -7.10
N GLY A 380 -10.91 -5.28 -7.74
CA GLY A 380 -11.17 -5.24 -9.19
C GLY A 380 -11.95 -4.00 -9.68
N MET A 381 -12.48 -3.16 -8.79
CA MET A 381 -13.31 -1.99 -9.14
C MET A 381 -12.52 -0.84 -9.77
N SER A 382 -11.18 -0.82 -9.63
CA SER A 382 -10.38 0.21 -10.29
C SER A 382 -10.33 0.00 -11.79
N LYS A 383 -10.65 1.06 -12.55
CA LYS A 383 -10.59 1.05 -14.03
C LYS A 383 -9.23 0.59 -14.55
N ALA A 384 -8.14 0.90 -13.85
CA ALA A 384 -6.79 0.49 -14.21
C ALA A 384 -6.61 -1.03 -14.23
N TYR A 385 -7.33 -1.76 -13.36
CA TYR A 385 -7.22 -3.22 -13.23
C TYR A 385 -8.37 -3.99 -13.88
N SER A 386 -9.51 -3.34 -14.15
CA SER A 386 -10.69 -3.96 -14.79
C SER A 386 -10.36 -4.80 -16.04
N LYS A 387 -9.41 -4.35 -16.87
CA LYS A 387 -8.95 -5.10 -18.07
C LYS A 387 -8.15 -6.36 -17.74
N THR A 388 -7.52 -6.41 -16.57
CA THR A 388 -6.65 -7.50 -16.14
C THR A 388 -7.42 -8.54 -15.32
N THR A 389 -8.30 -8.10 -14.43
CA THR A 389 -9.11 -8.97 -13.56
C THR A 389 -10.33 -9.54 -14.30
N GLY A 390 -11.00 -8.71 -15.11
CA GLY A 390 -12.25 -9.06 -15.79
C GLY A 390 -13.46 -9.12 -14.84
N HIS A 391 -13.34 -8.61 -13.61
CA HIS A 391 -14.40 -8.57 -12.59
C HIS A 391 -14.22 -7.37 -11.64
N GLY A 392 -15.26 -7.07 -10.86
CA GLY A 392 -15.30 -5.98 -9.87
C GLY A 392 -14.52 -6.27 -8.58
N GLY A 393 -14.07 -7.50 -8.36
CA GLY A 393 -13.17 -7.86 -7.27
C GLY A 393 -13.71 -9.00 -6.42
N TYR A 394 -13.04 -9.26 -5.30
CA TYR A 394 -13.44 -10.30 -4.35
C TYR A 394 -13.66 -9.75 -2.94
N THR A 395 -14.74 -10.19 -2.30
CA THR A 395 -14.99 -9.99 -0.88
C THR A 395 -15.05 -11.34 -0.19
N LEU A 396 -14.33 -11.51 0.91
CA LEU A 396 -14.41 -12.69 1.77
C LEU A 396 -15.33 -12.38 2.95
N THR A 397 -16.30 -13.27 3.21
CA THR A 397 -17.17 -13.16 4.38
C THR A 397 -16.97 -14.37 5.29
N TYR A 398 -16.79 -14.11 6.58
CA TYR A 398 -16.73 -15.13 7.62
C TYR A 398 -17.95 -15.01 8.53
N ASN A 399 -18.59 -16.13 8.81
CA ASN A 399 -19.63 -16.23 9.83
C ASN A 399 -19.53 -17.59 10.53
N SER A 400 -20.42 -17.84 11.48
CA SER A 400 -20.41 -19.06 12.28
C SER A 400 -20.62 -20.38 11.50
N CYS A 401 -20.84 -20.33 10.20
CA CYS A 401 -20.98 -21.50 9.33
C CYS A 401 -19.77 -21.68 8.38
N GLY A 402 -18.79 -20.76 8.40
CA GLY A 402 -17.56 -20.84 7.61
C GLY A 402 -17.29 -19.64 6.72
N LEU A 403 -16.35 -19.83 5.78
CA LEU A 403 -15.81 -18.82 4.85
C LEU A 403 -16.47 -18.89 3.47
N GLN A 404 -16.93 -17.74 2.99
CA GLN A 404 -17.50 -17.59 1.64
C GLN A 404 -16.76 -16.51 0.86
N LEU A 405 -16.26 -16.85 -0.32
CA LEU A 405 -15.67 -15.92 -1.26
C LEU A 405 -16.73 -15.45 -2.25
N ILE A 406 -16.93 -14.15 -2.31
CA ILE A 406 -17.91 -13.51 -3.16
C ILE A 406 -17.16 -12.77 -4.28
N LYS A 407 -17.40 -13.19 -5.52
CA LYS A 407 -16.92 -12.49 -6.72
C LYS A 407 -17.95 -11.45 -7.12
N HIS A 408 -17.52 -10.22 -7.34
CA HIS A 408 -18.38 -9.13 -7.83
C HIS A 408 -18.17 -8.87 -9.32
N ASP A 409 -19.25 -8.63 -10.05
CA ASP A 409 -19.17 -8.17 -11.44
C ASP A 409 -18.79 -6.68 -11.54
N LEU A 410 -18.33 -6.27 -12.72
CA LEU A 410 -17.93 -4.88 -12.98
C LEU A 410 -19.16 -3.97 -12.98
N PHE A 411 -19.13 -2.94 -12.14
CA PHE A 411 -20.09 -1.83 -12.24
C PHE A 411 -19.60 -0.83 -13.30
N ILE A 412 -20.33 -0.72 -14.42
CA ILE A 412 -19.95 0.13 -15.56
C ILE A 412 -20.33 1.59 -15.27
N ASP A 413 -21.62 1.86 -15.12
CA ASP A 413 -22.18 3.13 -14.66
C ASP A 413 -23.67 2.97 -14.30
N LYS A 414 -24.24 4.04 -13.73
CA LYS A 414 -25.64 4.07 -13.28
C LYS A 414 -26.63 3.95 -14.42
N ASP A 415 -26.36 4.57 -15.56
CA ASP A 415 -27.30 4.61 -16.69
C ASP A 415 -27.41 3.23 -17.33
N ASN A 416 -26.28 2.54 -17.53
CA ASN A 416 -26.25 1.15 -18.00
C ASN A 416 -26.94 0.20 -17.03
N ALA A 417 -26.74 0.37 -15.72
CA ALA A 417 -27.40 -0.47 -14.72
C ALA A 417 -28.93 -0.30 -14.73
N ILE A 418 -29.42 0.94 -14.92
CA ILE A 418 -30.85 1.24 -15.00
C ILE A 418 -31.43 0.71 -16.32
N VAL A 419 -30.78 0.97 -17.44
CA VAL A 419 -31.26 0.56 -18.78
C VAL A 419 -31.23 -0.96 -18.93
N GLY A 420 -30.19 -1.61 -18.42
CA GLY A 420 -30.05 -3.06 -18.45
C GLY A 420 -30.86 -3.80 -17.38
N GLU A 421 -31.50 -3.06 -16.45
CA GLU A 421 -32.10 -3.62 -15.23
C GLU A 421 -31.14 -4.59 -14.48
N THR A 422 -29.83 -4.37 -14.63
CA THR A 422 -28.80 -5.26 -14.11
C THR A 422 -28.41 -4.82 -12.71
N ASP A 423 -28.61 -5.70 -11.72
CA ASP A 423 -28.01 -5.59 -10.40
C ASP A 423 -26.56 -6.11 -10.43
N ILE A 424 -25.73 -5.76 -9.44
CA ILE A 424 -24.37 -6.30 -9.31
C ILE A 424 -24.48 -7.78 -8.93
N LEU A 425 -24.59 -8.64 -9.96
CA LEU A 425 -24.60 -10.08 -9.79
C LEU A 425 -23.28 -10.49 -9.13
N SER A 426 -23.41 -11.25 -8.05
CA SER A 426 -22.29 -11.73 -7.27
C SER A 426 -22.32 -13.25 -7.26
N THR A 427 -21.22 -13.87 -7.68
CA THR A 427 -21.08 -15.34 -7.63
C THR A 427 -20.46 -15.73 -6.30
N LYS A 428 -21.15 -16.57 -5.53
CA LYS A 428 -20.65 -17.08 -4.24
C LYS A 428 -19.94 -18.41 -4.43
N ARG A 429 -18.74 -18.55 -3.87
CA ARG A 429 -18.01 -19.81 -3.76
C ARG A 429 -17.76 -20.10 -2.29
N ILE A 430 -18.19 -21.27 -1.84
CA ILE A 430 -17.90 -21.74 -0.48
C ILE A 430 -16.44 -22.15 -0.46
N VAL A 431 -15.67 -21.56 0.45
CA VAL A 431 -14.25 -21.90 0.64
C VAL A 431 -14.13 -22.97 1.69
N GLU A 432 -14.81 -22.76 2.81
CA GLU A 432 -14.87 -23.68 3.93
C GLU A 432 -16.28 -23.66 4.52
N HIS A 433 -16.76 -24.84 4.91
CA HIS A 433 -18.01 -24.99 5.64
C HIS A 433 -17.70 -25.72 6.94
N GLU A 434 -17.91 -25.06 8.07
CA GLU A 434 -17.78 -25.70 9.37
C GLU A 434 -18.96 -26.65 9.57
N LEU A 435 -18.70 -27.92 9.89
CA LEU A 435 -19.76 -28.91 10.16
C LEU A 435 -20.47 -28.62 11.49
N GLU A 436 -19.75 -28.03 12.44
CA GLU A 436 -20.26 -27.55 13.72
C GLU A 436 -20.11 -26.03 13.80
N ARG A 437 -21.14 -25.35 14.30
CA ARG A 437 -21.19 -23.90 14.34
C ARG A 437 -20.24 -23.35 15.40
N LYS A 438 -19.26 -22.52 15.00
CA LYS A 438 -18.42 -21.79 15.97
C LYS A 438 -19.24 -20.81 16.81
N THR A 439 -18.99 -20.85 18.11
CA THR A 439 -19.61 -19.99 19.13
C THR A 439 -18.76 -18.74 19.39
N ILE A 440 -19.36 -17.70 19.97
CA ILE A 440 -18.63 -16.47 20.32
C ILE A 440 -17.47 -16.77 21.28
N ALA A 441 -17.63 -17.71 22.22
CA ALA A 441 -16.60 -18.05 23.19
C ALA A 441 -15.31 -18.61 22.55
N GLU A 442 -15.41 -19.20 21.36
CA GLU A 442 -14.28 -19.78 20.62
C GLU A 442 -13.54 -18.76 19.74
N THR A 443 -14.13 -17.58 19.54
CA THR A 443 -13.48 -16.45 18.83
C THR A 443 -12.43 -15.78 19.69
N ASP A 444 -11.53 -15.02 19.06
CA ASP A 444 -10.51 -14.26 19.79
C ASP A 444 -11.14 -13.23 20.75
N ILE A 445 -12.25 -12.60 20.34
CA ILE A 445 -13.03 -11.69 21.19
C ILE A 445 -13.63 -12.45 22.38
N GLY A 446 -14.16 -13.66 22.16
CA GLY A 446 -14.70 -14.50 23.23
C GLY A 446 -13.67 -14.85 24.28
N LYS A 447 -12.46 -15.23 23.85
CA LYS A 447 -11.33 -15.53 24.75
C LYS A 447 -10.93 -14.31 25.58
N GLU A 448 -10.86 -13.13 24.97
CA GLU A 448 -10.56 -11.88 25.68
C GLU A 448 -11.67 -11.52 26.69
N LEU A 449 -12.94 -11.66 26.32
CA LEU A 449 -14.07 -11.44 27.23
C LEU A 449 -14.04 -12.41 28.42
N LEU A 450 -13.73 -13.68 28.20
CA LEU A 450 -13.59 -14.67 29.26
C LEU A 450 -12.46 -14.30 30.23
N LYS A 451 -11.31 -13.87 29.71
CA LYS A 451 -10.20 -13.39 30.53
C LYS A 451 -10.57 -12.14 31.33
N GLN A 452 -11.31 -11.19 30.75
CA GLN A 452 -11.81 -10.02 31.48
C GLN A 452 -12.77 -10.42 32.60
N ILE A 453 -13.65 -11.40 32.36
CA ILE A 453 -14.54 -11.94 33.39
C ILE A 453 -13.73 -12.56 34.54
N GLU A 454 -12.66 -13.30 34.25
CA GLU A 454 -11.77 -13.87 35.27
C GLU A 454 -11.10 -12.77 36.11
N ILE A 455 -10.51 -11.77 35.47
CA ILE A 455 -9.88 -10.63 36.16
C ILE A 455 -10.90 -9.88 37.03
N LEU A 456 -12.12 -9.68 36.55
CA LEU A 456 -13.17 -9.01 37.32
C LEU A 456 -13.64 -9.85 38.52
N LYS A 457 -13.63 -11.18 38.41
CA LYS A 457 -13.92 -12.08 39.53
C LYS A 457 -12.82 -12.01 40.59
N GLU A 458 -11.55 -12.04 40.18
CA GLU A 458 -10.41 -11.87 41.09
C GLU A 458 -10.48 -10.52 41.81
N LEU A 459 -10.74 -9.44 41.07
CA LEU A 459 -10.90 -8.10 41.65
C LEU A 459 -12.04 -8.05 42.68
N LEU A 460 -13.18 -8.69 42.36
CA LEU A 460 -14.31 -8.78 43.30
C LEU A 460 -13.92 -9.54 44.57
N ASP A 461 -13.12 -10.60 44.46
CA ASP A 461 -12.64 -11.37 45.60
C ASP A 461 -11.66 -10.56 46.47
N TYR A 462 -10.77 -9.77 45.87
CA TYR A 462 -9.92 -8.82 46.60
C TYR A 462 -10.71 -7.73 47.34
N TYR A 463 -11.81 -7.24 46.76
CA TYR A 463 -12.71 -6.33 47.46
C TYR A 463 -13.42 -7.01 48.64
N LYS A 464 -13.86 -8.26 48.47
CA LYS A 464 -14.52 -9.03 49.53
C LYS A 464 -13.57 -9.44 50.66
N SER A 465 -12.31 -9.73 50.35
CA SER A 465 -11.28 -10.03 51.36
C SER A 465 -10.76 -8.79 52.09
N GLY A 466 -11.03 -7.60 51.55
CA GLY A 466 -10.59 -6.33 52.12
C GLY A 466 -9.14 -5.96 51.78
N GLU A 467 -8.49 -6.71 50.89
CA GLU A 467 -7.14 -6.42 50.39
C GLU A 467 -7.11 -5.17 49.50
N ILE A 468 -8.22 -4.87 48.83
CA ILE A 468 -8.41 -3.62 48.08
C ILE A 468 -9.61 -2.88 48.68
N MET A 469 -9.41 -1.61 49.03
CA MET A 469 -10.49 -0.75 49.51
C MET A 469 -11.28 -0.14 48.35
N GLU A 470 -12.61 -0.17 48.46
CA GLU A 470 -13.50 0.50 47.52
C GLU A 470 -13.48 2.02 47.79
N TYR A 471 -12.84 2.78 46.90
CA TYR A 471 -12.90 4.23 46.94
C TYR A 471 -14.14 4.69 46.18
N LYS A 472 -15.17 5.14 46.91
CA LYS A 472 -16.30 5.86 46.29
C LYS A 472 -15.78 7.15 45.67
N LYS A 473 -16.02 7.32 44.36
CA LYS A 473 -15.75 8.55 43.62
C LYS A 473 -16.81 9.60 43.89
#